data_AF-A0A356BUP8-F1
#
_entry.id   AF-A0A356BUP8-F1
#
_cell.length_a   1.000
_cell.length_b   1.000
_cell.length_c   1.000
_cell.angle_alpha   90.00
_cell.angle_beta   90.00
_cell.angle_gamma   90.00
#
_symmetry.space_group_name_H-M   'P 1'
#
loop_
_entity.id
_entity.type
_entity.pdbx_description
1 polymer ?
#
loop_
_entity_poly.entity_id
_entity_poly.type
_entity_poly.pdbx_seq_one_letter_code
_entity_poly.pdbx_strand_id
1 'polypeptide(L)'
;MGYLDNREIASIIWLTLFVAFSMRSESVRKAMLGLINSFCKRNIIVPFGLMVFYFGLMIVVLHYIGYWNFVMFKDSILWFGLTGVPTAVNAITNEESGVLRSTFTRALKLTILYEFLVNFYTFSLAGELVLIPLVSLVTMLEIYSRKDTKYEAVGKLMAGFQFIFGLILLGHLALNVFRSYKYLWGVGVLKAFFLGPVLTTSFMPFFYGLIVYSCYNSLFVRLNIGYRKSDQLKKLAKRHLFRYCLLSIPRLKRANNMGVYNIMQIRDEADVQRMVEAYKGTSVKHGRNLSGGDYGR
;
A
#
# COMPACT_ATOMS: atom_id res chain seq x y z
N MET A 1 -1.63 -1.43 33.71
CA MET A 1 -0.48 -0.99 32.92
C MET A 1 0.05 -2.19 32.16
N GLY A 2 0.01 -2.12 30.84
CA GLY A 2 0.39 -3.20 29.92
C GLY A 2 -0.19 -2.85 28.56
N TYR A 3 0.24 -1.72 28.00
CA TYR A 3 -0.26 -1.30 26.69
C TYR A 3 0.15 -2.30 25.61
N LEU A 4 1.31 -2.97 25.77
CA LEU A 4 1.87 -3.94 24.83
C LEU A 4 1.67 -5.38 25.32
N ASP A 5 1.32 -6.25 24.39
CA ASP A 5 1.16 -7.68 24.61
C ASP A 5 2.51 -8.42 24.48
N ASN A 6 2.61 -9.63 25.05
CA ASN A 6 3.84 -10.43 25.07
C ASN A 6 4.45 -10.62 23.68
N ARG A 7 3.59 -10.82 22.67
CA ARG A 7 3.98 -10.95 21.27
C ARG A 7 4.61 -9.66 20.74
N GLU A 8 4.01 -8.51 21.02
CA GLU A 8 4.52 -7.21 20.59
C GLU A 8 5.87 -6.92 21.25
N ILE A 9 5.99 -7.22 22.55
CA ILE A 9 7.25 -7.07 23.31
C ILE A 9 8.34 -7.96 22.69
N ALA A 10 8.06 -9.25 22.47
CA ALA A 10 9.01 -10.17 21.85
C ALA A 10 9.39 -9.76 20.42
N SER A 11 8.42 -9.26 19.63
CA SER A 11 8.67 -8.78 18.27
C SER A 11 9.56 -7.54 18.27
N ILE A 12 9.34 -6.60 19.19
CA ILE A 12 10.19 -5.41 19.37
C ILE A 12 11.61 -5.83 19.74
N ILE A 13 11.77 -6.74 20.71
CA ILE A 13 13.09 -7.24 21.13
C ILE A 13 13.84 -7.82 19.94
N TRP A 14 13.24 -8.75 19.19
CA TRP A 14 13.87 -9.37 18.03
C TRP A 14 14.14 -8.39 16.90
N LEU A 15 13.22 -7.46 16.63
CA LEU A 15 13.42 -6.42 15.62
C LEU A 15 14.60 -5.51 15.98
N THR A 16 14.70 -5.08 17.24
CA THR A 16 15.82 -4.26 17.72
C THR A 16 17.14 -5.02 17.62
N LEU A 17 17.19 -6.29 18.03
CA LEU A 17 18.37 -7.14 17.90
C LEU A 17 18.78 -7.32 16.42
N PHE A 18 17.81 -7.59 15.55
CA PHE A 18 18.05 -7.77 14.12
C PHE A 18 18.57 -6.50 13.45
N VAL A 19 17.98 -5.34 13.76
CA VAL A 19 18.45 -4.04 13.25
C VAL A 19 19.86 -3.74 13.77
N ALA A 20 20.10 -3.91 15.07
CA ALA A 20 21.41 -3.70 15.68
C ALA A 20 22.49 -4.61 15.07
N PHE A 21 22.15 -5.88 14.80
CA PHE A 21 23.03 -6.81 14.12
C PHE A 21 23.29 -6.39 12.67
N SER A 22 22.24 -6.03 11.93
CA SER A 22 22.33 -5.61 10.53
C SER A 22 23.17 -4.34 10.34
N MET A 23 23.12 -3.41 11.31
CA MET A 23 23.88 -2.16 11.31
C MET A 23 25.40 -2.37 11.43
N ARG A 24 25.87 -3.58 11.76
CA ARG A 24 27.31 -3.91 11.71
C ARG A 24 27.85 -3.94 10.28
N SER A 25 26.99 -4.19 9.29
CA SER A 25 27.39 -4.19 7.88
C SER A 25 27.45 -2.76 7.35
N GLU A 26 28.61 -2.37 6.81
CA GLU A 26 28.80 -1.07 6.19
C GLU A 26 27.84 -0.84 5.01
N SER A 27 27.56 -1.91 4.24
CA SER A 27 26.60 -1.89 3.13
C SER A 27 25.19 -1.54 3.61
N VAL A 28 24.72 -2.16 4.70
CA VAL A 28 23.42 -1.88 5.30
C VAL A 28 23.35 -0.44 5.80
N ARG A 29 24.39 0.03 6.50
CA ARG A 29 24.44 1.42 6.99
C ARG A 29 24.36 2.42 5.84
N LYS A 30 25.12 2.21 4.76
CA LYS A 30 25.07 3.06 3.55
C LYS A 30 23.69 3.01 2.89
N ALA A 31 23.07 1.82 2.80
CA ALA A 31 21.72 1.66 2.27
C ALA A 31 20.67 2.39 3.13
N MET A 32 20.75 2.29 4.47
CA MET A 32 19.83 3.00 5.37
C MET A 32 19.99 4.52 5.26
N LEU A 33 21.22 5.04 5.19
CA LEU A 33 21.46 6.47 4.96
C LEU A 33 20.91 6.91 3.59
N GLY A 34 21.08 6.08 2.56
CA GLY A 34 20.49 6.31 1.23
C GLY A 34 18.96 6.37 1.26
N LEU A 35 18.33 5.49 2.04
CA LEU A 35 16.87 5.48 2.25
C LEU A 35 16.40 6.75 2.96
N ILE A 36 17.05 7.16 4.05
CA ILE A 36 16.73 8.38 4.80
C ILE A 36 16.86 9.61 3.89
N ASN A 37 17.99 9.74 3.18
CA ASN A 37 18.22 10.86 2.27
C ASN A 37 17.22 10.88 1.10
N SER A 38 16.78 9.72 0.64
CA SER A 38 15.75 9.62 -0.40
C SER A 38 14.38 10.02 0.12
N PHE A 39 14.04 9.58 1.34
CA PHE A 39 12.77 9.89 1.99
C PHE A 39 12.61 11.39 2.29
N CYS A 40 13.71 12.07 2.65
CA CYS A 40 13.73 13.51 2.90
C CYS A 40 13.60 14.38 1.62
N LYS A 41 13.54 13.79 0.42
CA LYS A 41 13.29 14.58 -0.79
C LYS A 41 11.86 15.12 -0.78
N ARG A 42 11.70 16.36 -1.23
CA ARG A 42 10.40 17.07 -1.30
C ARG A 42 9.30 16.25 -1.97
N ASN A 43 9.66 15.44 -2.97
CA ASN A 43 8.73 14.59 -3.72
C ASN A 43 8.16 13.41 -2.91
N ILE A 44 8.78 13.01 -1.79
CA ILE A 44 8.32 11.92 -0.91
C ILE A 44 7.76 12.48 0.40
N ILE A 45 8.45 13.43 1.02
CA ILE A 45 8.04 13.97 2.32
C ILE A 45 6.69 14.71 2.27
N VAL A 46 6.38 15.39 1.17
CA VAL A 46 5.10 16.11 1.00
C VAL A 46 3.92 15.14 0.89
N PRO A 47 3.89 14.16 -0.04
CA PRO A 47 2.79 13.20 -0.10
C PRO A 47 2.69 12.33 1.15
N PHE A 48 3.82 11.99 1.79
CA PHE A 48 3.81 11.27 3.06
C PHE A 48 3.23 12.11 4.20
N GLY A 49 3.60 13.40 4.30
CA GLY A 49 3.02 14.32 5.29
C GLY A 49 1.51 14.50 5.10
N LEU A 50 1.04 14.64 3.84
CA LEU A 50 -0.38 14.67 3.52
C LEU A 50 -1.09 13.37 3.89
N MET A 51 -0.42 12.22 3.71
CA MET A 51 -0.94 10.91 4.09
C MET A 51 -1.14 10.79 5.61
N VAL A 52 -0.16 11.21 6.40
CA VAL A 52 -0.25 11.22 7.88
C VAL A 52 -1.34 12.19 8.34
N PHE A 53 -1.43 13.37 7.73
CA PHE A 53 -2.47 14.36 8.04
C PHE A 53 -3.88 13.83 7.74
N TYR A 54 -4.08 13.24 6.56
CA TYR A 54 -5.35 12.62 6.19
C TYR A 54 -5.74 11.48 7.14
N PHE A 55 -4.76 10.66 7.53
CA PHE A 55 -4.98 9.61 8.53
C PHE A 55 -5.41 10.17 9.88
N GLY A 56 -4.77 11.22 10.39
CA GLY A 56 -5.19 11.90 11.61
C GLY A 56 -6.63 12.41 11.53
N LEU A 57 -6.98 13.11 10.45
CA LEU A 57 -8.35 13.59 10.22
C LEU A 57 -9.37 12.46 10.19
N MET A 58 -9.05 11.36 9.49
CA MET A 58 -9.92 10.20 9.40
C MET A 58 -10.17 9.56 10.78
N ILE A 59 -9.13 9.42 11.61
CA ILE A 59 -9.26 8.90 12.97
C ILE A 59 -10.14 9.82 13.83
N VAL A 60 -9.98 11.14 13.72
CA VAL A 60 -10.84 12.11 14.42
C VAL A 60 -12.30 11.98 14.00
N VAL A 61 -12.57 11.84 12.69
CA VAL A 61 -13.94 11.63 12.18
C VAL A 61 -14.52 10.32 12.72
N LEU A 62 -13.75 9.22 12.66
CA LEU A 62 -14.17 7.91 13.19
C LEU A 62 -14.43 7.94 14.70
N HIS A 63 -13.68 8.77 15.44
CA HIS A 63 -13.90 8.98 16.86
C HIS A 63 -15.20 9.74 17.12
N TYR A 64 -15.45 10.82 16.37
CA TYR A 64 -16.65 11.65 16.52
C TYR A 64 -17.95 10.88 16.23
N ILE A 65 -17.94 9.99 15.23
CA ILE A 65 -19.10 9.11 14.94
C ILE A 65 -19.25 7.94 15.92
N GLY A 66 -18.39 7.85 16.94
CA GLY A 66 -18.43 6.80 17.97
C GLY A 66 -17.95 5.42 17.51
N TYR A 67 -17.35 5.31 16.31
CA TYR A 67 -16.80 4.04 15.82
C TYR A 67 -15.45 3.74 16.48
N TRP A 68 -14.56 4.72 16.54
CA TRP A 68 -13.19 4.56 17.04
C TRP A 68 -13.03 5.05 18.48
N ASN A 69 -12.25 4.30 19.26
CA ASN A 69 -11.84 4.67 20.61
C ASN A 69 -10.32 4.43 20.80
N PHE A 70 -9.77 4.91 21.91
CA PHE A 70 -8.33 4.82 22.17
C PHE A 70 -7.79 3.39 22.27
N VAL A 71 -8.66 2.40 22.53
CA VAL A 71 -8.27 0.98 22.54
C VAL A 71 -7.80 0.53 21.14
N MET A 72 -8.41 1.05 20.07
CA MET A 72 -8.13 0.73 18.67
C MET A 72 -6.92 1.50 18.08
N PHE A 73 -6.24 2.31 18.89
CA PHE A 73 -5.15 3.16 18.42
C PHE A 73 -3.98 2.38 17.85
N LYS A 74 -3.61 1.28 18.52
CA LYS A 74 -2.52 0.41 18.10
C LYS A 74 -2.81 -0.26 16.77
N ASP A 75 -4.01 -0.83 16.65
CA ASP A 75 -4.47 -1.49 15.42
C ASP A 75 -4.51 -0.51 14.24
N SER A 76 -4.89 0.74 14.50
CA SER A 76 -4.91 1.81 13.50
C SER A 76 -3.50 2.15 13.01
N ILE A 77 -2.51 2.26 13.90
CA ILE A 77 -1.10 2.50 13.54
C ILE A 77 -0.53 1.32 12.74
N LEU A 78 -0.79 0.10 13.19
CA LEU A 78 -0.33 -1.11 12.52
C LEU A 78 -0.93 -1.21 11.12
N TRP A 79 -2.24 -0.95 10.98
CA TRP A 79 -2.90 -0.86 9.69
C TRP A 79 -2.26 0.23 8.81
N PHE A 80 -1.98 1.42 9.35
CA PHE A 80 -1.36 2.50 8.59
C PHE A 80 0.02 2.10 8.04
N GLY A 81 0.86 1.48 8.87
CA GLY A 81 2.20 1.04 8.49
C GLY A 81 2.22 -0.17 7.56
N LEU A 82 1.40 -1.19 7.83
CA LEU A 82 1.42 -2.47 7.09
C LEU A 82 0.55 -2.48 5.84
N THR A 83 -0.51 -1.67 5.82
CA THR A 83 -1.49 -1.64 4.73
C THR A 83 -1.51 -0.26 4.05
N GLY A 84 -1.63 0.81 4.83
CA GLY A 84 -1.70 2.18 4.31
C GLY A 84 -0.48 2.55 3.46
N VAL A 85 0.71 2.48 4.05
CA VAL A 85 1.97 2.92 3.40
C VAL A 85 2.31 2.07 2.17
N PRO A 86 2.31 0.72 2.23
CA PRO A 86 2.60 -0.09 1.05
C PRO A 86 1.59 0.11 -0.08
N THR A 87 0.32 0.36 0.25
CA THR A 87 -0.71 0.66 -0.77
C THR A 87 -0.46 2.02 -1.41
N ALA A 88 -0.09 3.05 -0.63
CA ALA A 88 0.28 4.36 -1.15
C ALA A 88 1.51 4.27 -2.07
N VAL A 89 2.55 3.55 -1.67
CA VAL A 89 3.75 3.33 -2.49
C VAL A 89 3.37 2.63 -3.79
N ASN A 90 2.61 1.54 -3.72
CA ASN A 90 2.15 0.82 -4.91
C ASN A 90 1.27 1.70 -5.82
N ALA A 91 0.44 2.56 -5.27
CA ALA A 91 -0.38 3.49 -6.04
C ALA A 91 0.46 4.54 -6.79
N ILE A 92 1.61 4.91 -6.25
CA ILE A 92 2.56 5.83 -6.89
C ILE A 92 3.40 5.11 -7.95
N THR A 93 3.87 3.88 -7.68
CA THR A 93 4.80 3.16 -8.55
C THR A 93 4.12 2.39 -9.67
N ASN A 94 2.97 1.76 -9.39
CA ASN A 94 2.23 0.95 -10.35
C ASN A 94 1.00 1.72 -10.79
N GLU A 95 1.11 2.39 -11.94
CA GLU A 95 0.04 3.19 -12.53
C GLU A 95 -1.11 2.34 -13.10
N GLU A 96 -1.40 1.14 -12.60
CA GLU A 96 -2.50 0.29 -13.07
C GLU A 96 -3.64 0.26 -12.05
N SER A 97 -4.86 0.58 -12.50
CA SER A 97 -6.03 0.72 -11.61
C SER A 97 -6.50 -0.61 -11.02
N GLY A 98 -6.13 -1.74 -11.64
CA GLY A 98 -6.38 -3.08 -11.11
C GLY A 98 -5.44 -3.44 -9.94
N VAL A 99 -4.26 -2.84 -9.87
CA VAL A 99 -3.26 -3.11 -8.82
C VAL A 99 -3.75 -2.59 -7.47
N LEU A 100 -4.49 -1.48 -7.43
CA LEU A 100 -5.04 -0.97 -6.18
C LEU A 100 -5.98 -2.00 -5.53
N ARG A 101 -6.83 -2.67 -6.30
CA ARG A 101 -7.79 -3.67 -5.79
C ARG A 101 -7.11 -4.97 -5.37
N SER A 102 -6.10 -5.43 -6.11
CA SER A 102 -5.36 -6.66 -5.77
C SER A 102 -4.43 -6.45 -4.56
N THR A 103 -3.74 -5.31 -4.48
CA THR A 103 -2.94 -4.94 -3.30
C THR A 103 -3.83 -4.70 -2.07
N PHE A 104 -4.97 -4.03 -2.24
CA PHE A 104 -5.98 -3.83 -1.19
C PHE A 104 -6.48 -5.15 -0.61
N THR A 105 -6.92 -6.09 -1.45
CA THR A 105 -7.46 -7.37 -0.96
C THR A 105 -6.38 -8.22 -0.30
N ARG A 106 -5.13 -8.13 -0.76
CA ARG A 106 -4.00 -8.84 -0.14
C ARG A 106 -3.62 -8.24 1.21
N ALA A 107 -3.52 -6.92 1.29
CA ALA A 107 -3.18 -6.21 2.52
C ALA A 107 -4.28 -6.37 3.58
N LEU A 108 -5.56 -6.26 3.18
CA LEU A 108 -6.69 -6.55 4.07
C LEU A 108 -6.69 -7.98 4.60
N LYS A 109 -6.46 -8.99 3.75
CA LYS A 109 -6.35 -10.38 4.20
C LYS A 109 -5.24 -10.55 5.24
N LEU A 110 -4.09 -9.93 5.02
CA LEU A 110 -2.97 -9.97 5.98
C LEU A 110 -3.30 -9.24 7.28
N THR A 111 -3.94 -8.07 7.23
CA THR A 111 -4.36 -7.35 8.44
C THR A 111 -5.41 -8.13 9.21
N ILE A 112 -6.44 -8.68 8.56
CA ILE A 112 -7.49 -9.47 9.22
C ILE A 112 -6.89 -10.72 9.86
N LEU A 113 -6.00 -11.44 9.15
CA LEU A 113 -5.30 -12.60 9.72
C LEU A 113 -4.44 -12.20 10.93
N TYR A 114 -3.70 -11.09 10.84
CA TYR A 114 -2.91 -10.57 11.94
C TYR A 114 -3.78 -10.19 13.14
N GLU A 115 -4.83 -9.39 12.92
CA GLU A 115 -5.73 -8.92 13.97
C GLU A 115 -6.45 -10.09 14.66
N PHE A 116 -6.78 -11.14 13.91
CA PHE A 116 -7.34 -12.36 14.47
C PHE A 116 -6.31 -13.20 15.23
N LEU A 117 -5.08 -13.33 14.73
CA LEU A 117 -4.01 -14.06 15.41
C LEU A 117 -3.55 -13.38 16.70
N VAL A 118 -3.43 -12.05 16.69
CA VAL A 118 -2.96 -11.27 17.85
C VAL A 118 -4.03 -11.16 18.92
N ASN A 119 -5.29 -10.88 18.55
CA ASN A 119 -6.35 -10.69 19.55
C ASN A 119 -6.85 -11.99 20.20
N PHE A 120 -6.70 -13.15 19.55
CA PHE A 120 -7.19 -14.42 20.08
C PHE A 120 -6.11 -15.29 20.70
N TYR A 121 -4.83 -15.01 20.47
CA TYR A 121 -3.77 -15.85 20.96
C TYR A 121 -2.52 -15.05 21.33
N THR A 122 -2.16 -15.08 22.61
CA THR A 122 -0.84 -14.65 23.06
C THR A 122 -0.20 -15.72 23.92
N PHE A 123 0.99 -16.18 23.53
CA PHE A 123 1.79 -17.04 24.38
C PHE A 123 2.36 -16.23 25.57
N SER A 124 2.93 -16.94 26.55
CA SER A 124 3.80 -16.30 27.53
C SER A 124 4.96 -15.61 26.82
N LEU A 125 5.53 -14.56 27.43
CA LEU A 125 6.66 -13.84 26.86
C LEU A 125 7.84 -14.75 26.49
N ALA A 126 8.16 -15.72 27.34
CA ALA A 126 9.18 -16.72 27.07
C ALA A 126 8.83 -17.60 25.86
N GLY A 127 7.57 -18.00 25.71
CA GLY A 127 7.08 -18.73 24.56
C GLY A 127 7.19 -17.93 23.26
N GLU A 128 6.77 -16.66 23.26
CA GLU A 128 6.88 -15.78 22.08
C GLU A 128 8.35 -15.54 21.68
N LEU A 129 9.25 -15.37 22.65
CA LEU A 129 10.68 -15.18 22.40
C LEU A 129 11.33 -16.38 21.70
N VAL A 130 10.84 -17.60 21.93
CA VAL A 130 11.30 -18.82 21.24
C VAL A 130 10.57 -19.02 19.92
N LEU A 131 9.26 -18.75 19.89
CA LEU A 131 8.42 -19.00 18.73
C LEU A 131 8.77 -18.10 17.54
N ILE A 132 8.94 -16.79 17.77
CA ILE A 132 9.25 -15.82 16.71
C ILE A 132 10.51 -16.21 15.90
N PRO A 133 11.68 -16.47 16.51
CA PRO A 133 12.87 -16.85 15.76
C PRO A 133 12.73 -18.22 15.12
N LEU A 134 12.03 -19.17 15.75
CA LEU A 134 11.78 -20.50 15.19
C LEU A 134 10.96 -20.41 13.89
N VAL A 135 9.83 -19.69 13.91
CA VAL A 135 8.99 -19.46 12.72
C VAL A 135 9.76 -18.68 11.65
N SER A 136 10.55 -17.69 12.06
CA SER A 136 11.40 -16.92 11.13
C SER A 136 12.43 -17.80 10.44
N LEU A 137 13.09 -18.70 11.17
CA LEU A 137 14.09 -19.62 10.64
C LEU A 137 13.46 -20.63 9.66
N VAL A 138 12.31 -21.22 10.01
CA VAL A 138 11.56 -22.12 9.11
C VAL A 138 11.20 -21.40 7.81
N THR A 139 10.70 -20.16 7.92
CA THR A 139 10.34 -19.33 6.75
C THR A 139 11.56 -18.98 5.90
N MET A 140 12.70 -18.65 6.53
CA MET A 140 13.94 -18.37 5.81
C MET A 140 14.45 -19.60 5.06
N LEU A 141 14.43 -20.78 5.69
CA LEU A 141 14.83 -22.04 5.05
C LEU A 141 13.91 -22.39 3.89
N GLU A 142 12.60 -22.23 4.07
CA GLU A 142 11.61 -22.44 3.02
C GLU A 142 11.89 -21.52 1.81
N ILE A 143 12.05 -20.21 2.04
CA ILE A 143 12.31 -19.25 0.96
C ILE A 143 13.67 -19.51 0.30
N TYR A 144 14.70 -19.83 1.07
CA TYR A 144 16.04 -20.12 0.55
C TYR A 144 16.05 -21.37 -0.32
N SER A 145 15.35 -22.43 0.11
CA SER A 145 15.26 -23.69 -0.61
C SER A 145 14.59 -23.58 -1.99
N ARG A 146 13.76 -22.56 -2.21
CA ARG A 146 13.12 -22.29 -3.51
C ARG A 146 14.08 -21.73 -4.56
N LYS A 147 15.29 -21.32 -4.17
CA LYS A 147 16.29 -20.74 -5.10
C LYS A 147 17.03 -21.78 -5.93
N ASP A 148 17.07 -23.03 -5.48
CA ASP A 148 17.80 -24.12 -6.13
C ASP A 148 17.01 -25.42 -5.98
N THR A 149 16.79 -26.12 -7.09
CA THR A 149 16.02 -27.38 -7.14
C THR A 149 16.63 -28.46 -6.26
N LYS A 150 17.94 -28.39 -5.95
CA LYS A 150 18.62 -29.29 -5.01
C LYS A 150 17.99 -29.30 -3.61
N TYR A 151 17.41 -28.19 -3.17
CA TYR A 151 16.85 -28.05 -1.82
C TYR A 151 15.33 -28.15 -1.78
N GLU A 152 14.67 -28.50 -2.89
CA GLU A 152 13.21 -28.50 -3.01
C GLU A 152 12.53 -29.38 -1.94
N ALA A 153 13.14 -30.51 -1.56
CA ALA A 153 12.64 -31.39 -0.50
C ALA A 153 12.55 -30.68 0.86
N VAL A 154 13.56 -29.87 1.20
CA VAL A 154 13.56 -29.06 2.44
C VAL A 154 12.47 -28.01 2.37
N GLY A 155 12.28 -27.39 1.20
CA GLY A 155 11.22 -26.40 0.99
C GLY A 155 9.82 -26.96 1.19
N LYS A 156 9.55 -28.12 0.60
CA LYS A 156 8.26 -28.82 0.77
C LYS A 156 8.01 -29.21 2.23
N LEU A 157 9.05 -29.66 2.93
CA LEU A 157 8.96 -30.04 4.34
C LEU A 157 8.70 -28.82 5.25
N MET A 158 9.42 -27.70 5.05
CA MET A 158 9.19 -26.46 5.80
C MET A 158 7.81 -25.86 5.51
N ALA A 159 7.36 -25.89 4.25
CA ALA A 159 6.00 -25.48 3.89
C ALA A 159 4.94 -26.37 4.54
N GLY A 160 5.20 -27.68 4.63
CA GLY A 160 4.34 -28.64 5.35
C GLY A 160 4.25 -28.32 6.85
N PHE A 161 5.37 -28.03 7.51
CA PHE A 161 5.37 -27.60 8.91
C PHE A 161 4.58 -26.32 9.13
N GLN A 162 4.77 -25.30 8.29
CA GLN A 162 3.98 -24.07 8.36
C GLN A 162 2.50 -24.31 8.14
N PHE A 163 2.13 -25.19 7.21
CA PHE A 163 0.74 -25.54 6.93
C PHE A 163 0.08 -26.22 8.13
N ILE A 164 0.74 -27.22 8.73
CA ILE A 164 0.25 -27.91 9.94
C ILE A 164 0.16 -26.93 11.11
N PHE A 165 1.18 -26.09 11.31
CA PHE A 165 1.17 -25.08 12.36
C PHE A 165 0.02 -24.08 12.18
N GLY A 166 -0.20 -23.62 10.95
CA GLY A 166 -1.34 -22.77 10.60
C GLY A 166 -2.69 -23.44 10.86
N LEU A 167 -2.83 -24.74 10.54
CA LEU A 167 -4.04 -25.52 10.84
C LEU A 167 -4.28 -25.69 12.34
N ILE A 168 -3.23 -25.93 13.14
CA ILE A 168 -3.34 -26.02 14.59
C ILE A 168 -3.84 -24.69 15.17
N LEU A 169 -3.25 -23.57 14.71
CA LEU A 169 -3.70 -22.24 15.12
C LEU A 169 -5.18 -22.02 14.75
N LEU A 170 -5.57 -22.30 13.50
CA LEU A 170 -6.96 -22.17 13.06
C LEU A 170 -7.93 -23.06 13.83
N GLY A 171 -7.54 -24.31 14.12
CA GLY A 171 -8.35 -25.24 14.91
C GLY A 171 -8.54 -24.76 16.34
N HIS A 172 -7.48 -24.28 16.98
CA HIS A 172 -7.54 -23.72 18.33
C HIS A 172 -8.41 -22.44 18.39
N LEU A 173 -8.27 -21.59 17.37
CA LEU A 173 -9.12 -20.40 17.20
C LEU A 173 -10.59 -20.78 17.07
N ALA A 174 -10.91 -21.77 16.24
CA ALA A 174 -12.28 -22.25 16.07
C ALA A 174 -12.86 -22.80 17.39
N LEU A 175 -12.10 -23.61 18.14
CA LEU A 175 -12.55 -24.15 19.43
C LEU A 175 -12.81 -23.05 20.46
N ASN A 176 -11.95 -22.03 20.53
CA ASN A 176 -12.13 -20.90 21.44
C ASN A 176 -13.33 -20.02 21.03
N VAL A 177 -13.55 -19.84 19.73
CA VAL A 177 -14.74 -19.18 19.16
C VAL A 177 -16.02 -19.92 19.55
N PHE A 178 -16.06 -21.25 19.43
CA PHE A 178 -17.23 -22.05 19.83
C PHE A 178 -17.51 -21.98 21.34
N ARG A 179 -16.46 -21.97 22.17
CA ARG A 179 -16.59 -21.89 23.64
C ARG A 179 -17.03 -20.49 24.12
N SER A 180 -16.63 -19.44 23.41
CA SER A 180 -16.87 -18.04 23.80
C SER A 180 -17.70 -17.26 22.79
N TYR A 181 -18.69 -17.89 22.14
CA TYR A 181 -19.44 -17.27 21.03
C TYR A 181 -20.10 -15.94 21.41
N LYS A 182 -20.53 -15.78 22.68
CA LYS A 182 -21.15 -14.53 23.19
C LYS A 182 -20.17 -13.35 23.19
N TYR A 183 -18.87 -13.60 23.33
CA TYR A 183 -17.83 -12.57 23.29
C TYR A 183 -17.65 -11.98 21.88
N LEU A 184 -17.90 -12.78 20.83
CA LEU A 184 -17.77 -12.36 19.43
C LEU A 184 -18.83 -11.33 19.01
N TRP A 185 -20.02 -11.39 19.62
CA TRP A 185 -21.10 -10.44 19.36
C TRP A 185 -20.97 -9.14 20.15
N GLY A 186 -19.92 -9.00 20.97
CA GLY A 186 -19.61 -7.74 21.63
C GLY A 186 -19.33 -6.64 20.61
N VAL A 187 -19.99 -5.49 20.76
CA VAL A 187 -19.85 -4.34 19.85
C VAL A 187 -18.38 -3.91 19.68
N GLY A 188 -17.57 -4.02 20.73
CA GLY A 188 -16.13 -3.72 20.67
C GLY A 188 -15.34 -4.68 19.77
N VAL A 189 -15.62 -5.99 19.84
CA VAL A 189 -14.97 -7.01 19.02
C VAL A 189 -15.36 -6.86 17.56
N LEU A 190 -16.64 -6.58 17.28
CA LEU A 190 -17.12 -6.30 15.93
C LEU A 190 -16.45 -5.05 15.34
N LYS A 191 -16.37 -3.96 16.11
CA LYS A 191 -15.71 -2.73 15.65
C LYS A 191 -14.23 -2.94 15.38
N ALA A 192 -13.53 -3.72 16.20
CA ALA A 192 -12.12 -4.08 15.96
C ALA A 192 -11.98 -4.91 14.69
N PHE A 193 -12.75 -6.00 14.55
CA PHE A 193 -12.72 -6.84 13.36
C PHE A 193 -12.96 -6.09 12.05
N PHE A 194 -13.88 -5.11 12.05
CA PHE A 194 -14.17 -4.28 10.87
C PHE A 194 -13.29 -3.03 10.75
N LEU A 195 -12.42 -2.74 11.71
CA LEU A 195 -11.57 -1.56 11.72
C LEU A 195 -10.70 -1.49 10.47
N GLY A 196 -9.96 -2.56 10.14
CA GLY A 196 -9.13 -2.63 8.94
C GLY A 196 -9.91 -2.32 7.65
N PRO A 197 -11.02 -3.01 7.35
CA PRO A 197 -11.90 -2.68 6.23
C PRO A 197 -12.41 -1.23 6.22
N VAL A 198 -12.87 -0.71 7.36
CA VAL A 198 -13.38 0.66 7.49
C VAL A 198 -12.30 1.70 7.22
N LEU A 199 -11.11 1.54 7.81
CA LEU A 199 -9.95 2.39 7.56
C LEU A 199 -9.59 2.37 6.08
N THR A 200 -9.57 1.20 5.45
CA THR A 200 -9.16 1.08 4.05
C THR A 200 -10.16 1.68 3.07
N THR A 201 -11.45 1.46 3.27
CA THR A 201 -12.51 2.11 2.47
C THR A 201 -12.46 3.62 2.65
N SER A 202 -12.25 4.09 3.88
CA SER A 202 -12.17 5.52 4.20
C SER A 202 -10.91 6.17 3.63
N PHE A 203 -9.80 5.43 3.46
CA PHE A 203 -8.56 5.91 2.84
C PHE A 203 -8.59 5.92 1.31
N MET A 204 -9.57 5.27 0.69
CA MET A 204 -9.66 5.12 -0.76
C MET A 204 -9.70 6.46 -1.52
N PRO A 205 -10.42 7.50 -1.06
CA PRO A 205 -10.38 8.83 -1.67
C PRO A 205 -8.97 9.44 -1.67
N PHE A 206 -8.20 9.22 -0.60
CA PHE A 206 -6.82 9.69 -0.52
C PHE A 206 -5.93 8.97 -1.54
N PHE A 207 -6.02 7.64 -1.65
CA PHE A 207 -5.25 6.89 -2.65
C PHE A 207 -5.57 7.35 -4.08
N TYR A 208 -6.84 7.63 -4.37
CA TYR A 208 -7.24 8.21 -5.65
C TYR A 208 -6.56 9.55 -5.92
N GLY A 209 -6.61 10.47 -4.95
CA GLY A 209 -5.93 11.76 -5.03
C GLY A 209 -4.41 11.62 -5.21
N LEU A 210 -3.80 10.64 -4.56
CA LEU A 210 -2.37 10.34 -4.67
C LEU A 210 -1.96 9.86 -6.07
N ILE A 211 -2.77 9.00 -6.69
CA ILE A 211 -2.56 8.56 -8.09
C ILE A 211 -2.62 9.76 -9.03
N VAL A 212 -3.66 10.60 -8.87
CA VAL A 212 -3.83 11.81 -9.68
C VAL A 212 -2.63 12.75 -9.53
N TYR A 213 -2.20 13.00 -8.29
CA TYR A 213 -1.01 13.78 -7.99
C TYR A 213 0.25 13.21 -8.65
N SER A 214 0.47 11.89 -8.55
CA SER A 214 1.61 11.20 -9.15
C SER A 214 1.63 11.37 -10.67
N CYS A 215 0.50 11.14 -11.35
CA CYS A 215 0.38 11.32 -12.80
C CYS A 215 0.67 12.77 -13.21
N TYR A 216 0.15 13.77 -12.50
CA TYR A 216 0.45 15.17 -12.80
C TYR A 216 1.91 15.52 -12.57
N ASN A 217 2.51 15.03 -11.48
CA ASN A 217 3.92 15.27 -11.19
C ASN A 217 4.82 14.68 -12.30
N SER A 218 4.53 13.45 -12.75
CA SER A 218 5.20 12.82 -13.88
C SER A 218 5.06 13.64 -15.17
N LEU A 219 3.85 14.12 -15.49
CA LEU A 219 3.61 14.99 -16.66
C LEU A 219 4.37 16.32 -16.57
N PHE A 220 4.41 16.95 -15.38
CA PHE A 220 5.08 18.23 -15.18
C PHE A 220 6.60 18.11 -15.18
N VAL A 221 7.15 17.01 -14.66
CA VAL A 221 8.57 16.70 -14.78
C VAL A 221 8.93 16.51 -16.25
N ARG A 222 8.15 15.72 -17.01
CA ARG A 222 8.37 15.53 -18.46
C ARG A 222 8.25 16.83 -19.26
N LEU A 223 7.34 17.73 -18.89
CA LEU A 223 7.21 19.05 -19.54
C LEU A 223 8.47 19.92 -19.36
N ASN A 224 9.16 19.76 -18.21
CA ASN A 224 10.40 20.44 -17.88
C ASN A 224 11.64 19.81 -18.51
N ILE A 225 11.55 18.58 -19.03
CA ILE A 225 12.64 17.89 -19.73
C ILE A 225 12.53 18.24 -21.23
N GLY A 226 13.65 18.60 -21.87
CA GLY A 226 13.73 19.00 -23.28
C GLY A 226 14.16 20.45 -23.48
N TYR A 227 13.63 21.12 -24.50
CA TYR A 227 14.02 22.49 -24.86
C TYR A 227 13.73 23.52 -23.75
N ARG A 228 14.55 24.57 -23.65
CA ARG A 228 14.29 25.72 -22.74
C ARG A 228 12.99 26.41 -23.17
N LYS A 229 11.96 26.28 -22.34
CA LYS A 229 10.63 26.92 -22.51
C LYS A 229 10.49 28.09 -21.55
N SER A 230 9.82 29.16 -21.98
CA SER A 230 9.48 30.29 -21.10
C SER A 230 8.50 29.85 -20.00
N ASP A 231 8.54 30.52 -18.84
CA ASP A 231 7.68 30.16 -17.70
C ASP A 231 6.18 30.37 -17.99
N GLN A 232 5.85 31.28 -18.92
CA GLN A 232 4.47 31.51 -19.38
C GLN A 232 3.95 30.31 -20.19
N LEU A 233 4.75 29.78 -21.11
CA LEU A 233 4.39 28.60 -21.93
C LEU A 233 4.19 27.35 -21.04
N LYS A 234 5.04 27.18 -20.03
CA LYS A 234 4.90 26.10 -19.04
C LYS A 234 3.60 26.23 -18.24
N LYS A 235 3.25 27.43 -17.77
CA LYS A 235 2.00 27.66 -17.02
C LYS A 235 0.76 27.38 -17.88
N LEU A 236 0.76 27.80 -19.14
CA LEU A 236 -0.32 27.52 -20.10
C LEU A 236 -0.50 26.02 -20.35
N ALA A 237 0.58 25.31 -20.66
CA ALA A 237 0.54 23.86 -20.88
C ALA A 237 0.03 23.12 -19.63
N LYS A 238 0.48 23.50 -18.41
CA LYS A 238 -0.02 22.94 -17.15
C LYS A 238 -1.51 23.19 -16.96
N ARG A 239 -2.00 24.41 -17.22
CA ARG A 239 -3.42 24.79 -17.07
C ARG A 239 -4.31 24.03 -18.05
N HIS A 240 -3.85 23.83 -19.28
CA HIS A 240 -4.57 23.05 -20.29
C HIS A 240 -4.59 21.55 -19.96
N LEU A 241 -3.45 20.96 -19.57
CA LEU A 241 -3.38 19.57 -19.11
C LEU A 241 -4.31 19.32 -17.92
N PHE A 242 -4.32 20.24 -16.95
CA PHE A 242 -5.20 20.15 -15.78
C PHE A 242 -6.68 20.22 -16.17
N ARG A 243 -7.08 21.15 -17.05
CA ARG A 243 -8.47 21.26 -17.54
C ARG A 243 -8.91 20.06 -18.39
N TYR A 244 -7.98 19.43 -19.11
CA TYR A 244 -8.30 18.29 -19.98
C TYR A 244 -8.40 16.96 -19.21
N CYS A 245 -7.44 16.74 -18.32
CA CYS A 245 -7.32 15.49 -17.58
C CYS A 245 -8.18 15.46 -16.30
N LEU A 246 -8.41 16.62 -15.67
CA LEU A 246 -9.18 16.77 -14.42
C LEU A 246 -8.76 15.70 -13.39
N LEU A 247 -9.74 15.04 -12.76
CA LEU A 247 -9.55 13.93 -11.82
C LEU A 247 -9.57 12.56 -12.53
N SER A 248 -9.82 12.49 -13.84
CA SER A 248 -10.05 11.22 -14.53
C SER A 248 -8.76 10.42 -14.71
N ILE A 249 -8.55 9.44 -13.84
CA ILE A 249 -7.41 8.50 -13.90
C ILE A 249 -7.21 7.88 -15.30
N PRO A 250 -8.25 7.42 -16.03
CA PRO A 250 -8.07 6.87 -17.39
C PRO A 250 -7.53 7.89 -18.40
N ARG A 251 -7.91 9.17 -18.29
CA ARG A 251 -7.42 10.23 -19.19
C ARG A 251 -5.99 10.62 -18.85
N LEU A 252 -5.67 10.71 -17.55
CA LEU A 252 -4.31 10.95 -17.04
C LEU A 252 -3.33 9.88 -17.49
N LYS A 253 -3.70 8.60 -17.40
CA LYS A 253 -2.86 7.48 -17.83
C LYS A 253 -2.63 7.46 -19.34
N ARG A 254 -3.64 7.78 -20.15
CA ARG A 254 -3.48 7.92 -21.60
C ARG A 254 -2.53 9.07 -21.95
N ALA A 255 -2.67 10.21 -21.27
CA ALA A 255 -1.77 11.34 -21.46
C ALA A 255 -0.32 10.99 -21.07
N ASN A 256 -0.15 10.20 -19.99
CA ASN A 256 1.15 9.74 -19.53
C ASN A 256 1.77 8.68 -20.46
N ASN A 257 0.99 7.75 -21.01
CA ASN A 257 1.49 6.68 -21.88
C ASN A 257 1.71 7.12 -23.34
N MET A 258 0.94 8.09 -23.86
CA MET A 258 1.11 8.60 -25.24
C MET A 258 2.09 9.78 -25.35
N GLY A 259 2.59 10.31 -24.23
CA GLY A 259 3.27 11.61 -24.15
C GLY A 259 4.75 11.63 -24.51
N VAL A 260 5.39 10.49 -24.81
CA VAL A 260 6.85 10.44 -25.08
C VAL A 260 7.23 11.16 -26.37
N TYR A 261 6.34 11.20 -27.37
CA TYR A 261 6.66 11.83 -28.67
C TYR A 261 6.11 13.25 -28.88
N ASN A 262 5.13 13.72 -28.09
CA ASN A 262 4.50 15.03 -28.31
C ASN A 262 4.71 16.08 -27.19
N ILE A 263 5.08 15.72 -25.95
CA ILE A 263 5.17 16.70 -24.84
C ILE A 263 6.57 17.33 -24.71
N MET A 264 7.63 16.56 -24.99
CA MET A 264 9.01 17.07 -25.01
C MET A 264 9.26 18.04 -26.18
N GLN A 265 8.53 17.85 -27.29
CA GLN A 265 8.69 18.64 -28.52
C GLN A 265 7.87 19.94 -28.57
N ILE A 266 7.04 20.24 -27.55
CA ILE A 266 6.24 21.48 -27.49
C ILE A 266 7.19 22.68 -27.50
N ARG A 267 7.15 23.48 -28.57
CA ARG A 267 7.92 24.73 -28.71
C ARG A 267 7.03 25.95 -28.57
N ASP A 268 5.81 25.89 -29.13
CA ASP A 268 4.90 27.04 -29.20
C ASP A 268 3.46 26.74 -28.73
N GLU A 269 2.62 27.76 -28.57
CA GLU A 269 1.20 27.61 -28.16
C GLU A 269 0.38 26.72 -29.11
N ALA A 270 0.72 26.73 -30.40
CA ALA A 270 0.09 25.89 -31.41
C ALA A 270 0.36 24.39 -31.17
N ASP A 271 1.50 24.03 -30.58
CA ASP A 271 1.82 22.64 -30.23
C ASP A 271 1.02 22.18 -29.02
N VAL A 272 0.73 23.09 -28.08
CA VAL A 272 -0.14 22.81 -26.93
C VAL A 272 -1.56 22.54 -27.40
N GLN A 273 -2.06 23.30 -28.39
CA GLN A 273 -3.38 23.08 -28.98
C GLN A 273 -3.45 21.77 -29.78
N ARG A 274 -2.45 21.49 -30.63
CA ARG A 274 -2.36 20.22 -31.38
C ARG A 274 -2.29 19.00 -30.46
N MET A 275 -1.56 19.11 -29.36
CA MET A 275 -1.52 18.07 -28.32
C MET A 275 -2.92 17.82 -27.73
N VAL A 276 -3.66 18.88 -27.37
CA VAL A 276 -5.02 18.74 -26.81
C VAL A 276 -6.01 18.19 -27.82
N GLU A 277 -5.91 18.56 -29.10
CA GLU A 277 -6.76 18.03 -30.18
C GLU A 277 -6.49 16.55 -30.46
N ALA A 278 -5.21 16.13 -30.48
CA ALA A 278 -4.84 14.72 -30.60
C ALA A 278 -5.41 13.88 -29.45
N TYR A 279 -5.43 14.45 -28.24
CA TYR A 279 -6.07 13.80 -27.09
C TYR A 279 -7.61 13.73 -27.22
N LYS A 280 -8.26 14.74 -27.81
CA LYS A 280 -9.72 14.75 -28.05
C LYS A 280 -10.14 13.77 -29.15
N GLY A 281 -9.43 13.74 -30.27
CA GLY A 281 -9.76 12.90 -31.43
C GLY A 281 -9.71 11.39 -31.15
N THR A 282 -8.84 10.96 -30.24
CA THR A 282 -8.77 9.56 -29.79
C THR A 282 -9.89 9.18 -28.82
N SER A 283 -10.45 10.13 -28.07
CA SER A 283 -11.62 9.88 -27.21
C SER A 283 -12.88 9.52 -28.00
N VAL A 284 -13.04 10.12 -29.20
CA VAL A 284 -14.20 9.90 -30.08
C VAL A 284 -14.13 8.56 -30.82
N LYS A 285 -12.93 8.05 -31.15
CA LYS A 285 -12.77 6.74 -31.83
C LYS A 285 -13.08 5.55 -30.92
N HIS A 286 -12.77 5.63 -29.62
CA HIS A 286 -13.00 4.51 -28.70
C HIS A 286 -14.40 4.50 -28.07
N GLY A 287 -15.09 5.65 -28.03
CA GLY A 287 -16.52 5.71 -27.65
C GLY A 287 -17.45 5.05 -28.67
N ARG A 288 -17.04 4.95 -29.95
CA ARG A 288 -17.75 4.21 -30.98
C ARG A 288 -17.57 2.69 -30.89
N ASN A 289 -16.40 2.21 -30.45
CA ASN A 289 -16.13 0.77 -30.34
C ASN A 289 -16.80 0.08 -29.15
N LEU A 290 -17.37 0.83 -28.19
CA LEU A 290 -18.18 0.28 -27.10
C LEU A 290 -19.69 0.30 -27.39
N SER A 291 -20.11 0.90 -28.52
CA SER A 291 -21.53 0.98 -28.93
C SER A 291 -21.85 0.11 -30.16
N GLY A 292 -20.87 -0.61 -30.71
CA GLY A 292 -20.99 -1.44 -31.91
C GLY A 292 -20.57 -2.89 -31.68
N GLY A 293 -20.93 -3.46 -30.52
CA GLY A 293 -20.82 -4.90 -30.27
C GLY A 293 -22.01 -5.62 -30.89
N ASP A 294 -21.94 -5.82 -32.20
CA ASP A 294 -22.83 -6.67 -32.98
C ASP A 294 -22.78 -8.09 -32.41
N TYR A 295 -23.90 -8.57 -31.86
CA TYR A 295 -24.08 -9.97 -31.49
C TYR A 295 -24.27 -10.77 -32.77
N GLY A 296 -23.19 -11.30 -33.32
CA GLY A 296 -23.21 -12.02 -34.59
C GLY A 296 -22.30 -13.25 -34.61
N ARG A 297 -22.92 -14.40 -34.30
CA ARG A 297 -22.51 -15.80 -34.54
C ARG A 297 -21.54 -16.45 -33.57
#